data_AF-A0A947VZQ4-F1
#
_entry.id   AF-A0A947VZQ4-F1
#
_cell.length_a   1.000
_cell.length_b   1.000
_cell.length_c   1.000
_cell.angle_alpha   90.00
_cell.angle_beta   90.00
_cell.angle_gamma   90.00
#
_symmetry.space_group_name_H-M   'P 1'
#
loop_
_entity.id
_entity.type
_entity.pdbx_description
1 polymer ?
#
loop_
_entity_poly.entity_id
_entity_poly.type
_entity_poly.pdbx_seq_one_letter_code
_entity_poly.pdbx_strand_id
1 'polypeptide(L)'
;MLKKLYIGLMIILFLPATSMAVSLTDYVIPESFSKDLYLNGAFNFSDGNQPRSSYNGYTSANFNTRYSSIPRVWSLKADGLYEIIRGRGSRR
;
A
#
# COMPACT_ATOMS: atom_id res chain seq x y z
N MET A 1 71.51 -22.68 14.42
CA MET A 1 70.09 -22.35 14.75
C MET A 1 69.26 -21.97 13.52
N LEU A 2 69.85 -21.37 12.47
CA LEU A 2 69.17 -20.95 11.24
C LEU A 2 68.37 -22.06 10.50
N LYS A 3 68.90 -23.29 10.41
CA LYS A 3 68.22 -24.41 9.73
C LYS A 3 66.87 -24.81 10.35
N LYS A 4 66.72 -24.67 11.68
CA LYS A 4 65.46 -24.97 12.39
C LYS A 4 64.40 -23.91 12.12
N LEU A 5 64.81 -22.67 11.85
CA LEU A 5 63.93 -21.56 11.48
C LEU A 5 63.29 -21.80 10.10
N TYR A 6 64.07 -22.27 9.12
CA TYR A 6 63.56 -22.57 7.78
C TYR A 6 62.53 -23.70 7.75
N ILE A 7 62.72 -24.74 8.58
CA ILE A 7 61.77 -25.84 8.72
C ILE A 7 60.45 -25.35 9.34
N GLY A 8 60.52 -24.50 10.37
CA GLY A 8 59.34 -23.89 10.98
C GLY A 8 58.55 -23.01 10.00
N LEU A 9 59.25 -22.25 9.15
CA LEU A 9 58.62 -21.38 8.15
C LEU A 9 57.89 -22.17 7.05
N MET A 10 58.44 -23.32 6.64
CA MET A 10 57.82 -24.21 5.65
C MET A 10 56.52 -24.86 6.15
N ILE A 11 56.43 -25.15 7.46
CA ILE A 11 55.23 -25.77 8.05
C ILE A 11 54.04 -24.79 8.03
N ILE A 12 54.29 -23.49 8.20
CA ILE A 12 53.24 -22.45 8.21
C ILE A 12 52.63 -22.28 6.81
N LEU A 13 53.42 -22.49 5.74
CA LEU A 13 52.98 -22.40 4.35
C LEU A 13 52.04 -23.53 3.91
N PHE A 14 52.05 -24.67 4.62
CA PHE A 14 51.22 -25.84 4.30
C PHE A 14 49.95 -25.97 5.15
N LEU A 15 49.67 -25.01 6.03
CA LEU A 15 48.40 -24.99 6.74
C LEU A 15 47.28 -24.67 5.73
N PRO A 16 46.31 -25.58 5.52
CA PRO A 16 45.22 -25.33 4.60
C PRO A 16 44.35 -24.20 5.17
N ALA A 17 44.39 -23.04 4.51
CA ALA A 17 43.51 -21.92 4.80
C ALA A 17 42.10 -22.24 4.25
N THR A 18 41.35 -23.08 4.95
CA THR A 18 39.96 -23.37 4.59
C THR A 18 39.08 -22.24 5.09
N SER A 19 38.80 -21.26 4.23
CA SER A 19 37.75 -20.27 4.49
C SER A 19 36.39 -20.90 4.19
N MET A 20 35.53 -21.03 5.18
CA MET A 20 34.13 -21.37 4.96
C MET A 20 33.32 -20.08 4.86
N ALA A 21 32.74 -19.82 3.69
CA ALA A 21 31.78 -18.73 3.50
C ALA A 21 30.38 -19.26 3.87
N VAL A 22 29.76 -18.67 4.90
CA VAL A 22 28.35 -18.92 5.21
C VAL A 22 27.52 -17.94 4.39
N SER A 23 26.72 -18.45 3.46
CA SER A 23 25.75 -17.66 2.71
C SER A 23 24.41 -17.69 3.46
N LEU A 24 24.00 -16.53 3.98
CA LEU A 24 22.64 -16.31 4.48
C LEU A 24 21.82 -15.68 3.34
N THR A 25 20.79 -16.38 2.89
CA THR A 25 19.80 -15.84 1.96
C THR A 25 18.65 -15.25 2.77
N ASP A 26 18.55 -13.93 2.80
CA ASP A 26 17.41 -13.24 3.39
C ASP A 26 16.29 -13.16 2.34
N TYR A 27 15.15 -13.79 2.64
CA TYR A 27 13.98 -13.73 1.77
C TYR A 27 13.16 -12.50 2.18
N VAL A 28 13.27 -11.42 1.41
CA VAL A 28 12.37 -10.27 1.56
C VAL A 28 10.98 -10.71 1.12
N ILE A 29 10.07 -10.92 2.06
CA ILE A 29 8.66 -11.12 1.76
C ILE A 29 8.09 -9.76 1.34
N PRO A 30 7.64 -9.58 0.09
CA PRO A 30 7.11 -8.30 -0.34
C PRO A 30 5.75 -8.09 0.31
N GLU A 31 5.70 -7.23 1.34
CA GLU A 31 4.45 -6.70 1.85
C GLU A 31 4.01 -5.52 0.96
N SER A 32 2.77 -5.55 0.49
CA SER A 32 2.20 -4.44 -0.28
C SER A 32 0.95 -3.91 0.40
N PHE A 33 0.89 -2.59 0.58
CA PHE A 33 -0.27 -1.88 1.10
C PHE A 33 -0.70 -0.79 0.12
N SER A 34 -1.97 -0.78 -0.27
CA SER A 34 -2.57 0.21 -1.15
C SER A 34 -3.85 0.73 -0.51
N LYS A 35 -4.06 2.05 -0.58
CA LYS A 35 -5.20 2.76 -0.01
C LYS A 35 -5.66 3.84 -0.98
N ASP A 36 -6.86 3.69 -1.49
CA ASP A 36 -7.50 4.61 -2.42
C ASP A 36 -8.77 5.20 -1.77
N LEU A 37 -8.94 6.51 -1.90
CA LEU A 37 -10.15 7.23 -1.50
C LEU A 37 -10.57 8.15 -2.66
N TYR A 38 -11.73 7.87 -3.23
CA TYR A 38 -12.33 8.71 -4.27
C TYR A 38 -13.54 9.43 -3.70
N LEU A 39 -13.53 10.76 -3.80
CA LEU A 39 -14.65 11.62 -3.40
C LEU A 39 -15.10 12.38 -4.63
N ASN A 40 -16.36 12.20 -5.02
CA ASN A 40 -16.99 12.96 -6.10
C ASN A 40 -18.29 13.56 -5.60
N GLY A 41 -18.66 14.72 -6.12
CA GLY A 41 -19.95 15.30 -5.84
C GLY A 41 -20.26 16.46 -6.76
N ALA A 42 -21.54 16.78 -6.87
CA ALA A 42 -22.01 17.96 -7.56
C ALA A 42 -23.13 18.59 -6.74
N PHE A 43 -23.24 19.92 -6.82
CA PHE A 43 -24.30 20.67 -6.18
C PHE A 43 -24.82 21.71 -7.16
N ASN A 44 -26.13 21.72 -7.37
CA ASN A 44 -26.81 22.71 -8.18
C ASN A 44 -27.84 23.45 -7.34
N PHE A 45 -27.79 24.78 -7.44
CA PHE A 45 -28.74 25.68 -6.84
C PHE A 45 -29.40 26.49 -7.95
N SER A 46 -30.73 26.56 -7.95
CA SER A 46 -31.49 27.35 -8.91
C SER A 46 -32.44 28.28 -8.17
N ASP A 47 -32.21 29.57 -8.36
CA ASP A 47 -33.02 30.66 -7.85
C ASP A 47 -33.34 31.59 -9.03
N GLY A 48 -34.57 31.51 -9.53
CA GLY A 48 -34.96 32.25 -10.72
C GLY A 48 -36.46 32.17 -10.98
N ASN A 49 -37.13 33.32 -10.86
CA ASN A 49 -38.53 33.61 -11.26
C ASN A 49 -39.63 32.62 -10.78
N GLN A 50 -39.33 31.78 -9.80
CA GLN A 50 -40.23 30.78 -9.23
C GLN A 50 -40.47 31.11 -7.74
N PRO A 51 -41.66 30.79 -7.18
CA PRO A 51 -42.01 31.12 -5.80
C PRO A 51 -41.21 30.36 -4.72
N ARG A 52 -40.32 29.42 -5.09
CA ARG A 52 -39.47 28.66 -4.17
C ARG A 52 -38.13 28.33 -4.82
N SER A 53 -37.04 28.52 -4.08
CA SER A 53 -35.70 28.08 -4.48
C SER A 53 -35.63 26.55 -4.53
N SER A 54 -34.88 26.03 -5.50
CA SER A 54 -34.66 24.59 -5.67
C SER A 54 -33.18 24.24 -5.61
N TYR A 55 -32.88 23.06 -5.06
CA TYR A 55 -31.52 22.55 -5.00
C TYR A 55 -31.49 21.05 -5.24
N ASN A 56 -30.41 20.60 -5.87
CA ASN A 56 -30.06 19.20 -5.92
C ASN A 56 -28.57 19.04 -5.72
N GLY A 57 -28.16 17.88 -5.23
CA GLY A 57 -26.76 17.55 -5.13
C GLY A 57 -26.58 16.09 -4.80
N TYR A 58 -25.39 15.60 -5.11
CA TYR A 58 -24.96 14.28 -4.72
C TYR A 58 -23.53 14.33 -4.24
N THR A 59 -23.22 13.43 -3.31
CA THR A 59 -21.88 13.17 -2.83
C THR A 59 -21.69 11.67 -2.83
N SER A 60 -20.62 11.20 -3.46
CA SER A 60 -20.20 9.81 -3.47
C SER A 60 -18.79 9.68 -2.92
N ALA A 61 -18.59 8.71 -2.04
CA ALA A 61 -17.31 8.35 -1.47
C ALA A 61 -17.04 6.87 -1.73
N ASN A 62 -15.88 6.54 -2.28
CA ASN A 62 -15.42 5.16 -2.46
C ASN A 62 -14.09 5.02 -1.74
N PHE A 63 -14.02 4.07 -0.81
CA PHE A 63 -12.83 3.77 -0.04
C PHE A 63 -12.41 2.33 -0.30
N ASN A 64 -11.17 2.13 -0.74
CA ASN A 64 -10.61 0.82 -1.02
C ASN A 64 -9.25 0.69 -0.35
N THR A 65 -9.07 -0.33 0.47
CA THR A 65 -7.76 -0.65 1.06
C THR A 65 -7.44 -2.11 0.83
N ARG A 66 -6.18 -2.37 0.46
CA ARG A 66 -5.67 -3.70 0.15
C ARG A 66 -4.34 -3.90 0.85
N TYR A 67 -4.27 -4.94 1.66
CA TYR A 67 -3.06 -5.40 2.32
C TYR A 67 -2.73 -6.82 1.83
N SER A 68 -1.48 -7.04 1.43
CA SER A 68 -1.01 -8.35 0.94
C SER A 68 0.31 -8.70 1.61
N SER A 69 0.33 -9.84 2.30
CA SER A 69 1.54 -10.52 2.80
C SER A 69 1.41 -12.00 2.50
N ILE A 70 2.50 -12.75 2.26
CA ILE A 70 2.37 -14.20 2.02
C ILE A 70 2.09 -14.88 3.39
N PRO A 71 1.02 -15.68 3.56
CA PRO A 71 0.07 -16.20 2.56
C PRO A 71 -1.32 -15.51 2.55
N ARG A 72 -1.50 -14.35 3.17
CA ARG A 72 -2.81 -13.71 3.41
C ARG A 72 -2.98 -12.38 2.66
N VAL A 73 -4.12 -12.25 1.99
CA VAL A 73 -4.55 -10.99 1.38
C VAL A 73 -5.83 -10.50 2.05
N TRP A 74 -5.84 -9.24 2.49
CA TRP A 74 -7.00 -8.56 3.03
C TRP A 74 -7.42 -7.42 2.11
N SER A 75 -8.72 -7.32 1.83
CA SER A 75 -9.31 -6.21 1.09
C SER A 75 -10.54 -5.71 1.83
N LEU A 76 -10.58 -4.41 2.08
CA LEU A 76 -11.72 -3.73 2.68
C LEU A 76 -12.19 -2.65 1.71
N LYS A 77 -13.47 -2.69 1.39
CA LYS A 77 -14.14 -1.74 0.50
C LYS A 77 -15.32 -1.13 1.23
N ALA A 78 -15.49 0.18 1.11
CA ALA A 78 -16.62 0.90 1.65
C ALA A 78 -17.06 1.98 0.66
N ASP A 79 -18.33 1.92 0.27
CA ASP A 79 -18.94 2.83 -0.68
C ASP A 79 -20.07 3.60 0.03
N GLY A 80 -20.12 4.90 -0.18
CA GLY A 80 -21.13 5.80 0.37
C GLY A 80 -21.70 6.68 -0.72
N LEU A 81 -23.01 6.70 -0.84
CA LEU A 81 -23.73 7.63 -1.72
C LEU A 81 -24.73 8.41 -0.88
N TYR A 82 -24.73 9.71 -1.06
CA TYR A 82 -25.67 10.61 -0.42
C TYR A 82 -26.24 11.55 -1.47
N GLU A 83 -27.57 11.58 -1.57
CA GLU A 83 -28.29 12.41 -2.51
C GLU A 83 -29.23 13.34 -1.76
N ILE A 84 -29.26 14.60 -2.17
CA ILE A 84 -30.20 15.58 -1.68
C ILE A 84 -30.96 16.15 -2.87
N ILE A 85 -32.29 16.10 -2.80
CA ILE A 85 -33.17 16.69 -3.80
C ILE A 85 -34.23 17.51 -3.08
N ARG A 86 -34.31 18.81 -3.41
CA ARG A 86 -35.45 19.66 -3.06
C ARG A 86 -35.94 20.37 -4.32
N GLY A 87 -36.94 19.75 -4.93
CA GLY A 87 -37.76 20.30 -6.00
C GLY A 87 -39.25 20.16 -5.65
N ARG A 88 -40.12 20.86 -6.39
CA ARG A 88 -41.59 20.73 -6.25
C ARG A 88 -41.94 19.24 -6.37
N GLY A 89 -42.48 18.66 -5.29
CA GLY A 89 -43.10 17.34 -5.36
C GLY A 89 -44.16 17.36 -6.46
N SER A 90 -43.87 16.68 -7.57
CA SER A 90 -44.87 16.36 -8.57
C SER A 90 -45.77 15.30 -7.94
N ARG A 91 -46.81 15.77 -7.24
CA ARG A 91 -48.01 14.97 -7.03
C ARG A 91 -48.58 14.73 -8.43
N ARG A 92 -48.42 13.51 -8.93
CA ARG A 92 -49.38 12.95 -9.89
C ARG A 92 -50.71 12.73 -9.17
#